data_AF-A0A7X9ZMU7-F1
#
_entry.id   AF-A0A7X9ZMU7-F1
#
_cell.length_a   1.000
_cell.length_b   1.000
_cell.length_c   1.000
_cell.angle_alpha   90.00
_cell.angle_beta   90.00
_cell.angle_gamma   90.00
#
_symmetry.space_group_name_H-M   'P 1'
#
loop_
_entity.id
_entity.type
_entity.pdbx_description
1 polymer ?
#
loop_
_entity_poly.entity_id
_entity_poly.type
_entity_poly.pdbx_seq_one_letter_code
_entity_poly.pdbx_strand_id
1 'polypeptide(L)'
;MAKPHPVISPEEHRKQQEAYARLSASTDAAISAALDVFKRNGDDDELEQAMKEASERVDPPRGRLPEGMPDLSGLAPEDHPRLSGEGWTVEKQRAFLVHLSETGCVGDACAPVGLSRQSAYKLRRRAPNSLFSIGWDVAIHMARQAMLDEATERAIQGREVPVWYQGQQVGTRILHNDRLLMFLLACRRDALHPALDAREMTHLFPTMLRMVDTILPPAFTAERIAELTGHDGAAKP
;
A
#
# COMPACT_ATOMS: atom_id res chain seq x y z
N MET A 1 -27.94 18.73 -0.19
CA MET A 1 -27.80 19.06 -1.63
C MET A 1 -26.31 19.05 -1.96
N ALA A 2 -25.81 18.02 -2.64
CA ALA A 2 -24.40 17.92 -3.00
C ALA A 2 -24.06 19.00 -4.04
N LYS A 3 -23.01 19.79 -3.80
CA LYS A 3 -22.52 20.78 -4.78
C LYS A 3 -21.97 20.03 -6.00
N PRO A 4 -22.29 20.43 -7.24
CA PRO A 4 -21.72 19.80 -8.41
C PRO A 4 -20.20 20.00 -8.42
N HIS A 5 -19.44 18.91 -8.43
CA HIS A 5 -17.97 18.96 -8.53
C HIS A 5 -17.56 19.61 -9.87
N PRO A 6 -16.49 20.41 -9.89
CA PRO A 6 -16.07 21.11 -11.11
C PRO A 6 -15.67 20.10 -12.19
N VAL A 7 -16.31 20.19 -13.36
CA VAL A 7 -16.02 19.38 -14.54
C VAL A 7 -15.07 20.18 -15.45
N ILE A 8 -13.87 19.66 -15.67
CA ILE A 8 -12.83 20.28 -16.53
C ILE A 8 -13.26 20.17 -18.01
N SER A 9 -12.97 21.19 -18.83
CA SER A 9 -13.30 21.17 -20.26
C SER A 9 -12.53 20.07 -21.02
N PRO A 10 -13.11 19.41 -22.05
CA PRO A 10 -12.41 18.38 -22.83
C PRO A 10 -11.07 18.82 -23.44
N GLU A 11 -10.96 20.09 -23.86
CA GLU A 11 -9.71 20.62 -24.41
C GLU A 11 -8.63 20.86 -23.34
N GLU A 12 -9.03 21.33 -22.16
CA GLU A 12 -8.15 21.51 -21.00
C GLU A 12 -7.65 20.15 -20.51
N HIS A 13 -8.54 19.16 -20.46
CA HIS A 13 -8.20 17.78 -20.10
C HIS A 13 -7.18 17.18 -21.08
N ARG A 14 -7.32 17.40 -22.40
CA ARG A 14 -6.31 16.93 -23.38
C ARG A 14 -4.94 17.59 -23.17
N LYS A 15 -4.90 18.91 -22.94
CA LYS A 15 -3.64 19.63 -22.65
C LYS A 15 -3.01 19.14 -21.34
N GLN A 16 -3.82 18.90 -20.31
CA GLN A 16 -3.37 18.31 -19.05
C GLN A 16 -2.80 16.90 -19.26
N GLN A 17 -3.45 16.06 -20.07
CA GLN A 17 -2.96 14.72 -20.42
C GLN A 17 -1.62 14.77 -21.16
N GLU A 18 -1.45 15.68 -22.12
CA GLU A 18 -0.19 15.84 -22.86
C GLU A 18 0.95 16.34 -21.97
N ALA A 19 0.70 17.35 -21.14
CA ALA A 19 1.68 17.86 -20.18
C ALA A 19 2.09 16.78 -19.17
N TYR A 20 1.12 15.97 -18.71
CA TYR A 20 1.41 14.88 -17.80
C TYR A 20 2.13 13.71 -18.45
N ALA A 21 1.79 13.35 -19.69
CA ALA A 21 2.50 12.30 -20.43
C ALA A 21 3.99 12.61 -20.56
N ARG A 22 4.35 13.89 -20.71
CA ARG A 22 5.75 14.35 -20.69
C ARG A 22 6.40 14.18 -19.32
N LEU A 23 5.72 14.61 -18.24
CA LEU A 23 6.23 14.44 -16.88
C LEU A 23 6.42 12.96 -16.51
N SER A 24 5.45 12.10 -16.82
CA SER A 24 5.53 10.65 -16.62
C SER A 24 6.69 10.04 -17.40
N ALA A 25 6.93 10.47 -18.65
CA ALA A 25 8.06 9.99 -19.45
C ALA A 25 9.41 10.39 -18.82
N SER A 26 9.51 11.61 -18.28
CA SER A 26 10.70 12.06 -17.54
C SER A 26 10.93 11.25 -16.27
N THR A 27 9.87 10.99 -15.50
CA THR A 27 9.96 10.17 -14.27
C THR A 27 10.29 8.71 -14.59
N ASP A 28 9.68 8.12 -15.61
CA ASP A 28 9.97 6.76 -16.06
C ASP A 28 11.42 6.63 -16.55
N ALA A 29 11.95 7.64 -17.25
CA ALA A 29 13.35 7.66 -17.67
C ALA A 29 14.31 7.74 -16.48
N ALA A 30 14.03 8.58 -15.48
CA ALA A 30 14.81 8.66 -14.25
C ALA A 30 14.81 7.33 -13.49
N ILE A 31 13.64 6.68 -13.36
CA ILE A 31 13.52 5.39 -12.67
C ILE A 31 14.24 4.28 -13.43
N SER A 32 14.13 4.24 -14.76
CA SER A 32 14.88 3.26 -15.57
C SER A 32 16.39 3.43 -15.38
N ALA A 33 16.88 4.68 -15.35
CA ALA A 33 18.30 4.95 -15.09
C ALA A 33 18.72 4.51 -13.68
N ALA A 34 17.88 4.78 -12.66
CA ALA A 34 18.14 4.32 -11.28
C ALA A 34 18.23 2.77 -11.21
N LEU A 35 17.31 2.06 -11.87
CA LEU A 35 17.33 0.60 -11.91
C LEU A 35 18.59 0.05 -12.59
N ASP A 36 19.10 0.73 -13.62
CA ASP A 36 20.33 0.33 -14.30
C ASP A 36 21.59 0.60 -13.47
N VAL A 37 21.59 1.60 -12.59
CA VAL A 37 22.65 1.81 -11.58
C VAL A 37 22.58 0.73 -10.50
N PHE A 38 21.40 0.47 -9.94
CA PHE A 38 21.22 -0.59 -8.94
C PHE A 38 21.68 -1.96 -9.43
N LYS A 39 21.37 -2.33 -10.67
CA LYS A 39 21.80 -3.61 -11.25
C LYS A 39 23.32 -3.75 -11.37
N ARG A 40 24.05 -2.63 -11.46
CA ARG A 40 25.52 -2.62 -11.54
C ARG A 40 26.17 -2.52 -10.16
N ASN A 41 25.39 -2.51 -9.07
CA ASN A 41 25.82 -2.20 -7.71
C ASN A 41 26.58 -0.86 -7.64
N GLY A 42 26.11 0.15 -8.39
CA GLY A 42 26.68 1.49 -8.34
C GLY A 42 26.36 2.20 -7.02
N ASP A 43 27.20 3.18 -6.67
CA ASP A 43 27.08 3.97 -5.44
C ASP A 43 25.92 4.98 -5.51
N ASP A 44 25.49 5.49 -4.35
CA ASP A 44 24.36 6.43 -4.22
C ASP A 44 24.57 7.72 -5.05
N ASP A 45 25.82 8.18 -5.17
CA ASP A 45 26.17 9.36 -5.98
C ASP A 45 25.98 9.11 -7.49
N GLU A 46 26.27 7.89 -7.97
CA GLU A 46 26.03 7.50 -9.37
C GLU A 46 24.54 7.41 -9.67
N LEU A 47 23.76 6.96 -8.68
CA LEU A 47 22.31 6.85 -8.78
C LEU A 47 21.66 8.24 -8.90
N GLU A 48 22.05 9.17 -8.04
CA GLU A 48 21.51 10.54 -8.07
C GLU A 48 21.85 11.24 -9.40
N GLN A 49 23.10 11.09 -9.86
CA GLN A 49 23.54 11.67 -11.12
C GLN A 49 22.81 11.05 -12.33
N ALA A 50 22.68 9.73 -12.39
CA ALA A 50 22.00 9.04 -13.49
C ALA A 50 20.50 9.38 -13.55
N MET A 51 19.83 9.50 -12.40
CA MET A 51 18.43 9.93 -12.31
C MET A 51 18.26 11.36 -12.82
N LYS A 52 19.15 12.27 -12.39
CA LYS A 52 19.12 13.68 -12.79
C LYS A 52 19.34 13.83 -14.30
N GLU A 53 20.38 13.19 -14.85
CA GLU A 53 20.68 13.23 -16.28
C GLU A 53 19.57 12.62 -17.14
N ALA A 54 18.96 11.52 -16.70
CA ALA A 54 17.88 10.88 -17.43
C ALA A 54 16.58 11.71 -17.39
N SER A 55 16.30 12.39 -16.27
CA SER A 55 15.19 13.35 -16.19
C SER A 55 15.43 14.57 -17.09
N GLU A 56 16.65 15.12 -17.09
CA GLU A 56 17.03 16.27 -17.92
C GLU A 56 17.03 15.94 -19.42
N ARG A 57 17.37 14.70 -19.80
CA ARG A 57 17.32 14.22 -21.20
C ARG A 57 15.92 14.19 -21.79
N VAL A 58 14.87 14.05 -20.97
CA VAL A 58 13.48 13.97 -21.43
C VAL A 58 12.74 15.32 -21.24
N ASP A 59 13.30 16.22 -20.41
CA ASP A 59 12.82 17.57 -20.00
C ASP A 59 11.47 17.57 -19.22
N PRO A 60 11.25 18.43 -18.17
CA PRO A 60 11.38 19.89 -18.29
C PRO A 60 12.17 20.61 -17.17
N PRO A 61 12.61 21.87 -17.38
CA PRO A 61 13.15 22.71 -16.31
C PRO A 61 12.06 23.02 -15.28
N ARG A 62 12.40 22.79 -14.01
CA ARG A 62 11.56 23.04 -12.82
C ARG A 62 10.96 24.44 -12.86
N GLY A 63 9.64 24.55 -12.70
CA GLY A 63 9.05 25.85 -12.37
C GLY A 63 7.57 26.10 -12.64
N ARG A 64 6.72 25.10 -12.86
CA ARG A 64 5.27 25.25 -12.67
C ARG A 64 4.58 23.89 -12.71
N LEU A 65 3.88 23.53 -11.64
CA LEU A 65 2.68 22.71 -11.83
C LEU A 65 1.83 23.40 -12.92
N PRO A 66 1.18 22.68 -13.84
CA PRO A 66 0.30 23.32 -14.82
C PRO A 66 -0.65 24.28 -14.08
N GLU A 67 -0.70 25.56 -14.52
CA GLU A 67 -1.61 26.55 -13.93
C GLU A 67 -3.03 25.99 -13.93
N GLY A 68 -3.61 25.81 -12.74
CA GLY A 68 -4.94 25.25 -12.56
C GLY A 68 -5.01 23.85 -11.94
N MET A 69 -3.91 23.26 -11.45
CA MET A 69 -4.01 22.07 -10.61
C MET A 69 -4.67 22.44 -9.27
N PRO A 70 -5.86 21.91 -8.92
CA PRO A 70 -6.43 22.15 -7.61
C PRO A 70 -5.51 21.52 -6.56
N ASP A 71 -5.19 22.27 -5.51
CA ASP A 71 -4.47 21.73 -4.36
C ASP A 71 -5.32 20.65 -3.69
N LEU A 72 -4.95 19.38 -3.92
CA LEU A 72 -5.69 18.22 -3.40
C LEU A 72 -5.26 17.84 -1.98
N SER A 73 -4.26 18.52 -1.41
CA SER A 73 -3.72 18.19 -0.09
C SER A 73 -4.68 18.51 1.06
N GLY A 74 -5.77 19.26 0.79
CA GLY A 74 -6.80 19.64 1.76
C GLY A 74 -8.22 19.16 1.45
N LEU A 75 -8.44 18.31 0.44
CA LEU A 75 -9.77 17.78 0.11
C LEU A 75 -10.00 16.43 0.77
N ALA A 76 -11.19 16.23 1.34
CA ALA A 76 -11.63 14.91 1.79
C ALA A 76 -11.78 13.97 0.56
N PRO A 77 -11.48 12.66 0.68
CA PRO A 77 -11.48 11.72 -0.45
C PRO A 77 -12.75 11.77 -1.32
N GLU A 78 -13.89 12.05 -0.70
CA GLU A 78 -15.22 12.18 -1.32
C GLU A 78 -15.37 13.40 -2.24
N ASP A 79 -14.54 14.43 -2.11
CA ASP A 79 -14.64 15.69 -2.85
C ASP A 79 -13.71 15.80 -4.06
N HIS A 80 -12.95 14.74 -4.35
CA HIS A 80 -12.11 14.70 -5.55
C HIS A 80 -12.96 14.73 -6.83
N PRO A 81 -12.59 15.55 -7.83
CA PRO A 81 -13.33 15.65 -9.08
C PRO A 81 -13.45 14.27 -9.75
N ARG A 82 -14.67 13.92 -10.20
CA ARG A 82 -14.93 12.65 -10.89
C ARG A 82 -14.29 12.69 -12.28
N LEU A 83 -13.27 11.86 -12.46
CA LEU A 83 -12.46 11.78 -13.67
C LEU A 83 -13.22 11.04 -14.78
N SER A 84 -14.15 11.72 -15.43
CA SER A 84 -14.76 11.24 -16.68
C SER A 84 -13.83 11.53 -17.86
N GLY A 85 -12.67 10.85 -17.87
CA GLY A 85 -11.77 10.76 -19.02
C GLY A 85 -11.73 9.32 -19.54
N GLU A 86 -11.75 9.15 -20.86
CA GLU A 86 -11.59 7.84 -21.52
C GLU A 86 -10.18 7.29 -21.26
N GLY A 87 -10.06 6.24 -20.46
CA GLY A 87 -8.81 5.48 -20.27
C GLY A 87 -8.07 5.67 -18.94
N TRP A 88 -6.79 5.30 -18.93
CA TRP A 88 -5.89 5.34 -17.78
C TRP A 88 -5.29 6.73 -17.59
N THR A 89 -5.96 7.57 -16.80
CA THR A 89 -5.39 8.83 -16.31
C THR A 89 -4.46 8.55 -15.11
N VAL A 90 -3.73 9.57 -14.71
CA VAL A 90 -2.80 9.56 -13.57
C VAL A 90 -3.50 9.22 -12.28
N GLU A 91 -4.62 9.90 -12.05
CA GLU A 91 -5.37 9.83 -10.83
C GLU A 91 -6.00 8.44 -10.73
N LYS A 92 -6.41 7.88 -11.87
CA LYS A 92 -6.84 6.48 -12.01
C LYS A 92 -5.70 5.50 -11.72
N GLN A 93 -4.49 5.77 -12.19
CA GLN A 93 -3.30 4.96 -11.86
C GLN A 93 -2.96 5.04 -10.37
N ARG A 94 -2.96 6.24 -9.77
CA ARG A 94 -2.72 6.46 -8.33
C ARG A 94 -3.78 5.76 -7.49
N ALA A 95 -5.06 5.98 -7.77
CA ALA A 95 -6.16 5.35 -7.05
C ALA A 95 -6.09 3.82 -7.17
N PHE A 96 -5.80 3.30 -8.37
CA PHE A 96 -5.57 1.88 -8.56
C PHE A 96 -4.44 1.34 -7.67
N LEU A 97 -3.28 2.00 -7.65
CA LEU A 97 -2.12 1.56 -6.86
C LEU A 97 -2.38 1.62 -5.35
N VAL A 98 -3.06 2.66 -4.87
CA VAL A 98 -3.47 2.77 -3.46
C VAL A 98 -4.37 1.59 -3.08
N HIS A 99 -5.45 1.36 -3.81
CA HIS A 99 -6.34 0.24 -3.53
C HIS A 99 -5.68 -1.13 -3.68
N LEU A 100 -4.74 -1.25 -4.63
CA LEU A 100 -3.96 -2.48 -4.78
C LEU A 100 -3.04 -2.72 -3.57
N SER A 101 -2.49 -1.65 -2.98
CA SER A 101 -1.61 -1.75 -1.80
C SER A 101 -2.36 -2.15 -0.54
N GLU A 102 -3.65 -1.81 -0.46
CA GLU A 102 -4.52 -2.16 0.66
C GLU A 102 -5.07 -3.59 0.52
N THR A 103 -5.51 -3.97 -0.69
CA THR A 103 -6.28 -5.22 -0.90
C THR A 103 -5.47 -6.35 -1.49
N GLY A 104 -4.38 -6.07 -2.22
CA GLY A 104 -3.65 -7.04 -3.03
C GLY A 104 -4.47 -7.67 -4.17
N CYS A 105 -5.72 -7.24 -4.36
CA CYS A 105 -6.64 -7.79 -5.35
C CYS A 105 -6.82 -6.81 -6.51
N VAL A 106 -6.36 -7.22 -7.70
CA VAL A 106 -6.49 -6.41 -8.93
C VAL A 106 -7.95 -6.13 -9.28
N GLY A 107 -8.85 -7.07 -8.99
CA GLY A 107 -10.27 -6.88 -9.23
C GLY A 107 -10.87 -5.77 -8.40
N ASP A 108 -10.52 -5.74 -7.11
CA ASP A 108 -11.02 -4.75 -6.16
C ASP A 108 -10.40 -3.39 -6.42
N ALA A 109 -9.10 -3.34 -6.77
CA ALA A 109 -8.43 -2.11 -7.19
C ALA A 109 -8.98 -1.51 -8.50
N CYS A 110 -9.52 -2.34 -9.40
CA CYS A 110 -10.12 -1.89 -10.66
C CYS A 110 -11.53 -1.29 -10.49
N ALA A 111 -12.29 -1.75 -9.50
CA ALA A 111 -13.68 -1.33 -9.27
C ALA A 111 -13.84 0.20 -9.04
N PRO A 112 -13.10 0.86 -8.13
CA PRO A 112 -13.24 2.30 -7.88
C PRO A 112 -12.75 3.16 -9.05
N VAL A 113 -11.87 2.62 -9.89
CA VAL A 113 -11.28 3.32 -11.04
C VAL A 113 -12.16 3.21 -12.30
N GLY A 114 -13.11 2.27 -12.31
CA GLY A 114 -14.01 2.05 -13.44
C GLY A 114 -13.31 1.49 -14.68
N LEU A 115 -12.20 0.76 -14.50
CA LEU A 115 -11.41 0.18 -15.60
C LEU A 115 -11.35 -1.35 -15.47
N SER A 116 -11.19 -2.05 -16.59
CA SER A 116 -11.13 -3.51 -16.58
C SER A 116 -9.75 -4.03 -16.16
N ARG A 117 -9.72 -5.21 -15.53
CA ARG A 117 -8.46 -5.92 -15.17
C ARG A 117 -7.55 -6.12 -16.38
N GLN A 118 -8.14 -6.47 -17.52
CA GLN A 118 -7.40 -6.66 -18.78
C GLN A 118 -6.67 -5.37 -19.21
N SER A 119 -7.30 -4.21 -19.05
CA SER A 119 -6.68 -2.91 -19.36
C SER A 119 -5.52 -2.60 -18.41
N ALA A 120 -5.63 -2.95 -17.13
CA ALA A 120 -4.58 -2.77 -16.12
C ALA A 120 -3.33 -3.59 -16.47
N TYR A 121 -3.50 -4.88 -16.77
CA TYR A 121 -2.40 -5.73 -17.23
C TYR A 121 -1.80 -5.28 -18.57
N LYS A 122 -2.62 -4.76 -19.49
CA LYS A 122 -2.13 -4.21 -20.76
C LYS A 122 -1.25 -2.99 -20.53
N LEU A 123 -1.64 -2.08 -19.62
CA LEU A 123 -0.83 -0.92 -19.24
C LEU A 123 0.51 -1.37 -18.64
N ARG A 124 0.49 -2.29 -17.68
CA ARG A 124 1.71 -2.85 -17.07
C ARG A 124 2.67 -3.48 -18.08
N ARG A 125 2.15 -4.30 -19.01
CA ARG A 125 2.98 -4.96 -20.04
C ARG A 125 3.59 -4.00 -21.06
N ARG A 126 2.94 -2.86 -21.32
CA ARG A 126 3.43 -1.88 -22.30
C ARG A 126 4.71 -1.19 -21.83
N ALA A 127 4.86 -0.96 -20.53
CA ALA A 127 6.01 -0.27 -19.94
C ALA A 127 6.42 -0.95 -18.62
N PRO A 128 7.15 -2.08 -18.68
CA PRO A 128 7.45 -2.89 -17.49
C PRO A 128 8.34 -2.18 -16.45
N ASN A 129 9.10 -1.16 -16.85
CA ASN A 129 9.95 -0.35 -15.96
C ASN A 129 9.36 1.05 -15.66
N SER A 130 8.08 1.28 -16.00
CA SER A 130 7.40 2.52 -15.64
C SER A 130 7.14 2.61 -14.13
N LEU A 131 6.95 3.84 -13.65
CA LEU A 131 6.50 4.13 -12.28
C LEU A 131 5.25 3.32 -11.92
N PHE A 132 4.32 3.15 -12.86
CA PHE A 132 3.12 2.34 -12.64
C PHE A 132 3.44 0.87 -12.39
N SER A 133 4.33 0.27 -13.18
CA SER A 133 4.70 -1.14 -13.03
C SER A 133 5.46 -1.41 -11.74
N ILE A 134 6.38 -0.51 -11.38
CA ILE A 134 7.15 -0.61 -10.14
C ILE A 134 6.25 -0.35 -8.92
N GLY A 135 5.43 0.69 -9.00
CA GLY A 135 4.42 0.99 -7.98
C GLY A 135 3.45 -0.17 -7.78
N TRP A 136 3.11 -0.92 -8.84
CA TRP A 136 2.32 -2.14 -8.74
C TRP A 136 3.03 -3.21 -7.90
N ASP A 137 4.31 -3.46 -8.17
CA ASP A 137 5.07 -4.47 -7.44
C ASP A 137 5.25 -4.09 -5.97
N VAL A 138 5.48 -2.80 -5.68
CA VAL A 138 5.49 -2.25 -4.31
C VAL A 138 4.13 -2.42 -3.65
N ALA A 139 3.03 -2.09 -4.33
CA ALA A 139 1.68 -2.26 -3.80
C ALA A 139 1.38 -3.72 -3.45
N ILE A 140 1.73 -4.67 -4.33
CA ILE A 140 1.57 -6.11 -4.04
C ILE A 140 2.43 -6.52 -2.84
N HIS A 141 3.65 -6.01 -2.72
CA HIS A 141 4.50 -6.28 -1.57
C HIS A 141 3.86 -5.79 -0.26
N MET A 142 3.33 -4.56 -0.24
CA MET A 142 2.63 -3.99 0.92
C MET A 142 1.40 -4.82 1.29
N ALA A 143 0.54 -5.13 0.34
CA ALA A 143 -0.66 -5.92 0.57
C ALA A 143 -0.34 -7.32 1.10
N ARG A 144 0.75 -7.92 0.62
CA ARG A 144 1.20 -9.23 1.09
C ARG A 144 1.56 -9.22 2.58
N GLN A 145 2.20 -8.16 3.09
CA GLN A 145 2.50 -8.05 4.52
C GLN A 145 1.20 -8.02 5.34
N ALA A 146 0.23 -7.20 4.96
CA ALA A 146 -1.07 -7.15 5.62
C ALA A 146 -1.83 -8.51 5.56
N MET A 147 -1.79 -9.19 4.42
CA MET A 147 -2.38 -10.55 4.29
C MET A 147 -1.68 -11.58 5.18
N LEU A 148 -0.36 -11.47 5.37
CA LEU A 148 0.39 -12.35 6.26
C LEU A 148 0.01 -12.13 7.71
N ASP A 149 -0.21 -10.88 8.12
CA ASP A 149 -0.67 -10.55 9.47
C ASP A 149 -2.07 -11.13 9.71
N GLU A 150 -3.01 -10.93 8.78
CA GLU A 150 -4.37 -11.48 8.87
C GLU A 150 -4.38 -13.03 8.83
N ALA A 151 -3.54 -13.63 7.99
CA ALA A 151 -3.38 -15.08 7.94
C ALA A 151 -2.81 -15.65 9.25
N THR A 152 -1.87 -14.93 9.88
CA THR A 152 -1.28 -15.28 11.16
C THR A 152 -2.33 -15.23 12.26
N GLU A 153 -3.11 -14.16 12.32
CA GLU A 153 -4.22 -14.04 13.28
C GLU A 153 -5.22 -15.19 13.11
N ARG A 154 -5.65 -15.47 11.87
CA ARG A 154 -6.57 -16.58 11.56
C ARG A 154 -6.00 -17.94 11.92
N ALA A 155 -4.69 -18.15 11.72
CA ALA A 155 -4.03 -19.40 12.08
C ALA A 155 -4.01 -19.61 13.60
N ILE A 156 -3.74 -18.54 14.35
CA ILE A 156 -3.70 -18.55 15.82
C ILE A 156 -5.11 -18.71 16.41
N GLN A 157 -6.08 -17.92 15.97
CA GLN A 157 -7.45 -17.94 16.49
C GLN A 157 -8.23 -19.20 16.09
N GLY A 158 -7.98 -19.74 14.89
CA GLY A 158 -8.75 -20.83 14.32
C GLY A 158 -10.16 -20.39 13.86
N ARG A 159 -10.99 -21.35 13.49
CA ARG A 159 -12.39 -21.11 13.06
C ARG A 159 -13.35 -21.93 13.90
N GLU A 160 -14.41 -21.30 14.39
CA GLU A 160 -15.52 -22.03 15.02
C GLU A 160 -16.31 -22.84 14.00
N VAL A 161 -16.48 -24.13 14.30
CA VAL A 161 -17.26 -25.07 13.49
C VAL A 161 -18.35 -25.67 14.37
N PRO A 162 -19.62 -25.64 13.93
CA PRO A 162 -20.72 -26.25 14.67
C PRO A 162 -20.55 -27.77 14.72
N VAL A 163 -20.76 -28.35 15.89
CA VAL A 163 -20.79 -29.80 16.10
C VAL A 163 -22.25 -30.24 16.04
N TRP A 164 -22.55 -31.13 15.09
CA TRP A 164 -23.89 -31.66 14.87
C TRP A 164 -24.00 -33.09 15.41
N TYR A 165 -25.09 -33.38 16.11
CA TYR A 165 -25.44 -34.73 16.55
C TYR A 165 -26.93 -34.94 16.33
N GLN A 166 -27.29 -36.02 15.62
CA GLN A 166 -28.67 -36.33 15.24
C GLN A 166 -29.46 -35.16 14.61
N GLY A 167 -28.80 -34.36 13.77
CA GLY A 167 -29.44 -33.23 13.09
C GLY A 167 -29.66 -31.98 13.96
N GLN A 168 -29.25 -32.00 15.23
CA GLN A 168 -29.23 -30.82 16.09
C GLN A 168 -27.80 -30.34 16.33
N GLN A 169 -27.60 -29.02 16.33
CA GLN A 169 -26.32 -28.43 16.71
C GLN A 169 -26.16 -28.55 18.23
N VAL A 170 -25.20 -29.35 18.67
CA VAL A 170 -24.95 -29.67 20.08
C VAL A 170 -23.82 -28.84 20.70
N GLY A 171 -23.09 -28.08 19.89
CA GLY A 171 -22.06 -27.17 20.37
C GLY A 171 -21.22 -26.58 19.24
N THR A 172 -20.11 -25.96 19.61
CA THR A 172 -19.08 -25.45 18.70
C THR A 172 -17.72 -26.00 19.10
N ARG A 173 -16.83 -26.17 18.12
CA ARG A 173 -15.41 -26.44 18.36
C ARG A 173 -14.56 -25.50 17.52
N ILE A 174 -13.41 -25.12 18.04
CA ILE A 174 -12.43 -24.35 17.27
C ILE A 174 -11.60 -25.33 16.45
N LEU A 175 -11.53 -25.09 15.14
CA LEU A 175 -10.69 -25.83 14.20
C LEU A 175 -9.55 -24.93 13.75
N HIS A 176 -8.31 -25.30 14.09
CA HIS A 176 -7.12 -24.64 13.58
C HIS A 176 -6.74 -25.21 12.21
N ASN A 177 -6.21 -24.35 11.33
CA ASN A 177 -5.72 -24.76 10.03
C ASN A 177 -4.21 -25.00 10.10
N ASP A 178 -3.81 -26.20 10.49
CA ASP A 178 -2.40 -26.57 10.66
C ASP A 178 -1.60 -26.42 9.36
N ARG A 179 -2.24 -26.59 8.20
CA ARG A 179 -1.58 -26.37 6.90
C ARG A 179 -1.26 -24.89 6.67
N LEU A 180 -2.17 -24.00 7.04
CA LEU A 180 -1.92 -22.56 6.98
C LEU A 180 -0.80 -22.18 7.95
N LEU A 181 -0.82 -22.71 9.18
CA LEU A 181 0.23 -22.48 10.16
C LEU A 181 1.60 -22.96 9.66
N MET A 182 1.67 -24.19 9.14
CA MET A 182 2.90 -24.74 8.55
C MET A 182 3.39 -23.92 7.35
N PHE A 183 2.48 -23.44 6.50
CA PHE A 183 2.83 -22.59 5.37
C PHE A 183 3.40 -21.23 5.82
N LEU A 184 2.82 -20.61 6.85
CA LEU A 184 3.32 -19.36 7.42
C LEU A 184 4.71 -19.53 8.04
N LEU A 185 4.95 -20.64 8.75
CA LEU A 185 6.26 -20.96 9.33
C LEU A 185 7.32 -21.29 8.27
N ALA A 186 6.90 -21.89 7.15
CA ALA A 186 7.79 -22.24 6.04
C ALA A 186 8.10 -21.04 5.12
N CYS A 187 7.22 -20.04 5.05
CA CYS A 187 7.48 -18.81 4.32
C CYS A 187 8.68 -18.08 4.92
N ARG A 188 9.76 -17.90 4.15
CA ARG A 188 10.86 -17.02 4.57
C ARG A 188 10.28 -15.62 4.79
N ARG A 189 10.44 -15.13 6.02
CA ARG A 189 10.21 -13.72 6.36
C ARG A 189 11.45 -12.93 5.95
N ASP A 190 11.23 -11.69 5.50
CA ASP A 190 12.32 -10.76 5.25
C ASP A 190 13.13 -10.53 6.53
N ALA A 191 14.39 -10.10 6.39
CA ALA A 191 15.24 -9.84 7.55
C ALA A 191 14.57 -8.82 8.49
N LEU A 192 14.55 -9.11 9.78
CA LEU A 192 13.95 -8.24 10.81
C LEU A 192 14.63 -6.87 10.87
N HIS A 193 15.93 -6.82 10.58
CA HIS A 193 16.73 -5.61 10.56
C HIS A 193 17.89 -5.77 9.55
N PRO A 194 18.28 -4.71 8.82
CA PRO A 194 19.34 -4.80 7.80
C PRO A 194 20.72 -5.13 8.37
N ALA A 195 21.01 -4.73 9.62
CA ALA A 195 22.33 -4.86 10.23
C ALA A 195 22.42 -5.88 11.38
N LEU A 196 21.28 -6.40 11.85
CA LEU A 196 21.23 -7.27 13.03
C LEU A 196 20.45 -8.54 12.69
N ASP A 197 20.97 -9.68 13.11
CA ASP A 197 20.27 -10.94 12.93
C ASP A 197 19.13 -11.14 13.95
N ALA A 198 18.31 -12.16 13.74
CA ALA A 198 17.16 -12.45 14.61
C ALA A 198 17.56 -12.76 16.06
N ARG A 199 18.73 -13.36 16.25
CA ARG A 199 19.23 -13.75 17.58
C ARG A 199 19.68 -12.52 18.36
N GLU A 200 20.46 -11.66 17.74
CA GLU A 200 20.92 -10.39 18.30
C GLU A 200 19.72 -9.53 18.69
N MET A 201 18.73 -9.41 17.81
CA MET A 201 17.50 -8.66 18.10
C MET A 201 16.74 -9.22 19.30
N THR A 202 16.63 -10.55 19.38
CA THR A 202 15.97 -11.23 20.52
C THR A 202 16.69 -10.93 21.84
N HIS A 203 18.03 -10.87 21.83
CA HIS A 203 18.81 -10.52 23.02
C HIS A 203 18.66 -9.04 23.42
N LEU A 204 18.45 -8.14 22.46
CA LEU A 204 18.25 -6.71 22.74
C LEU A 204 16.84 -6.40 23.25
N PHE A 205 15.84 -7.22 22.92
CA PHE A 205 14.43 -6.95 23.20
C PHE A 205 14.12 -6.60 24.67
N PRO A 206 14.62 -7.31 25.70
CA PRO A 206 14.38 -6.92 27.09
C PRO A 206 14.96 -5.54 27.45
N THR A 207 16.10 -5.16 26.85
CA THR A 207 16.69 -3.84 27.05
C THR A 207 15.86 -2.76 26.37
N MET A 208 15.37 -3.02 25.15
CA MET A 208 14.45 -2.11 24.45
C MET A 208 13.19 -1.84 25.28
N LEU A 209 12.58 -2.88 25.86
CA LEU A 209 11.40 -2.71 26.73
C LEU A 209 11.69 -1.81 27.93
N ARG A 210 12.81 -2.03 28.64
CA ARG A 210 13.21 -1.14 29.75
C ARG A 210 13.42 0.31 29.29
N MET A 211 13.99 0.52 28.10
CA MET A 211 14.17 1.86 27.55
C MET A 211 12.82 2.51 27.22
N VAL A 212 11.86 1.76 26.66
CA VAL A 212 10.49 2.24 26.44
C VAL A 212 9.85 2.67 27.76
N ASP A 213 9.97 1.85 28.81
CA ASP A 213 9.43 2.17 30.16
C ASP A 213 10.10 3.39 30.82
N THR A 214 11.29 3.78 30.35
CA THR A 214 12.05 4.93 30.87
C THR A 214 11.79 6.21 30.07
N ILE A 215 11.52 6.08 28.76
CA ILE A 215 11.32 7.20 27.81
C ILE A 215 9.82 7.57 27.69
N LEU A 216 8.92 6.60 27.82
CA LEU A 216 7.48 6.78 27.95
C LEU A 216 7.14 6.52 29.43
N PRO A 217 6.34 7.36 30.12
CA PRO A 217 6.09 7.20 31.57
C PRO A 217 5.64 5.77 31.93
N PRO A 218 5.97 5.29 33.14
CA PRO A 218 6.01 3.86 33.47
C PRO A 218 4.68 3.15 33.16
N ALA A 219 4.83 1.90 32.71
CA ALA A 219 3.82 0.90 32.34
C ALA A 219 2.35 1.32 32.54
N PHE A 220 1.56 1.27 31.46
CA PHE A 220 0.10 1.35 31.54
C PHE A 220 -0.39 0.50 32.70
N THR A 221 -0.82 1.13 33.79
CA THR A 221 -1.47 0.44 34.91
C THR A 221 -2.70 -0.27 34.34
N ALA A 222 -3.14 -1.36 34.99
CA ALA A 222 -4.36 -2.05 34.59
C ALA A 222 -5.56 -1.07 34.43
N GLU A 223 -5.58 -0.02 35.24
CA GLU A 223 -6.52 1.11 35.16
C GLU A 223 -6.41 1.91 33.85
N ARG A 224 -5.19 2.25 33.40
CA ARG A 224 -4.93 2.97 32.15
C ARG A 224 -5.25 2.11 30.91
N ILE A 225 -5.03 0.80 30.99
CA ILE A 225 -5.41 -0.16 29.93
C ILE A 225 -6.94 -0.27 29.84
N ALA A 226 -7.63 -0.28 31.00
CA ALA A 226 -9.09 -0.29 31.05
C ALA A 226 -9.70 1.01 30.48
N GLU A 227 -9.10 2.18 30.74
CA GLU A 227 -9.53 3.46 30.15
C GLU A 227 -9.38 3.50 28.62
N LEU A 228 -8.34 2.89 28.06
CA LEU A 228 -8.07 2.90 26.61
C LEU A 228 -8.86 1.86 25.81
N THR A 229 -9.30 0.77 26.45
CA THR A 229 -10.01 -0.33 25.78
C THR A 229 -11.52 -0.11 25.65
N GLY A 230 -12.07 0.95 26.26
CA GLY A 230 -13.42 1.47 25.96
C GLY A 230 -14.55 0.44 25.97
N HIS A 231 -14.41 -0.67 26.70
CA HIS A 231 -15.50 -1.59 26.95
C HIS A 231 -16.21 -1.14 28.22
N ASP A 232 -17.31 -0.40 28.03
CA ASP A 232 -18.47 -0.48 28.89
C ASP A 232 -18.84 -1.96 29.05
N GLY A 233 -18.25 -2.59 30.06
CA GLY A 233 -18.79 -3.77 30.71
C GLY A 233 -20.07 -3.41 31.44
N ALA A 234 -21.08 -2.93 30.71
CA ALA A 234 -22.45 -2.97 31.16
C ALA A 234 -22.85 -4.44 31.13
N ALA A 235 -22.63 -5.11 32.25
CA ALA A 235 -23.42 -6.27 32.64
C ALA A 235 -24.90 -5.86 32.51
N LYS A 236 -25.53 -6.32 31.43
CA LYS A 236 -26.97 -6.19 31.25
C LYS A 236 -27.62 -7.16 32.24
N PRO A 237 -28.53 -6.70 33.12
CA PRO A 237 -29.33 -7.59 33.95
C PRO A 237 -30.28 -8.45 33.12
#